data_AF-A0A2E5AM00-F1
#
_entry.id   AF-A0A2E5AM00-F1
#
_cell.length_a   1.000
_cell.length_b   1.000
_cell.length_c   1.000
_cell.angle_alpha   90.00
_cell.angle_beta   90.00
_cell.angle_gamma   90.00
#
_symmetry.space_group_name_H-M   'P 1'
#
loop_
_entity.id
_entity.type
_entity.pdbx_description
1 polymer ?
#
loop_
_entity_poly.entity_id
_entity_poly.type
_entity_poly.pdbx_seq_one_letter_code
_entity_poly.pdbx_strand_id
1 'polypeptide(L)'
;MKKSWILGLIILTSACSNDFIPVNFQIEGAKNAVIVRIDGEHTVPWDTIEVINNKLKINLPLDSTLKTFYYFIFDSGASLRIGLEPGDNIIGSINAKESLTVYKLNGSSLSEQLHALYEPVLKSSQIIDSLDKYRLISKNDTGIDLLSMEKRHYTALESRYFEHKNEIIEIMAKDSSSLSNVFGFFQKVADVPLFSNKEDDRVNFNLFGDAIIKSHPYHPLARIFILEKNRILGKNNLVK
;
A
#
# COMPACT_ATOMS: atom_id res chain seq x y z
N MET A 1 15.90 -12.57 69.16
CA MET A 1 15.34 -11.55 68.25
C MET A 1 15.30 -12.13 66.84
N LYS A 2 14.11 -12.52 66.35
CA LYS A 2 13.94 -13.09 65.01
C LYS A 2 13.60 -11.97 64.03
N LYS A 3 14.47 -11.70 63.05
CA LYS A 3 14.18 -10.80 61.92
C LYS A 3 13.60 -11.65 60.78
N SER A 4 12.32 -11.45 60.49
CA SER A 4 11.64 -12.04 59.34
C SER A 4 11.80 -11.10 58.15
N TRP A 5 12.43 -11.56 57.07
CA TRP A 5 12.49 -10.86 55.79
C TRP A 5 11.34 -11.35 54.93
N ILE A 6 10.39 -10.47 54.59
CA ILE A 6 9.35 -10.75 53.59
C ILE A 6 9.93 -10.31 52.23
N LEU A 7 10.34 -11.29 51.41
CA LEU A 7 10.58 -11.06 49.99
C LEU A 7 9.22 -10.88 49.30
N GLY A 8 8.95 -9.68 48.79
CA GLY A 8 7.82 -9.42 47.91
C GLY A 8 8.05 -10.08 46.55
N LEU A 9 7.18 -11.04 46.22
CA LEU A 9 7.09 -11.65 44.90
C LEU A 9 6.54 -10.61 43.92
N ILE A 10 7.38 -10.08 43.03
CA ILE A 10 6.91 -9.27 41.89
C ILE A 10 6.34 -10.24 40.87
N ILE A 11 5.02 -10.33 40.82
CA ILE A 11 4.31 -11.03 39.75
C ILE A 11 4.40 -10.14 38.52
N LEU A 12 5.34 -10.45 37.62
CA LEU A 12 5.34 -9.94 36.25
C LEU A 12 4.15 -10.58 35.54
N THR A 13 3.01 -9.89 35.50
CA THR A 13 1.95 -10.22 34.56
C THR A 13 2.48 -9.94 33.17
N SER A 14 2.94 -10.98 32.47
CA SER A 14 3.04 -10.95 31.01
C SER A 14 1.63 -10.77 30.47
N ALA A 15 1.22 -9.51 30.31
CA ALA A 15 0.06 -9.18 29.50
C ALA A 15 0.39 -9.63 28.08
N CYS A 16 -0.22 -10.72 27.63
CA CYS A 16 -0.38 -11.00 26.22
C CYS A 16 -1.32 -9.93 25.67
N SER A 17 -0.82 -8.71 25.48
CA SER A 17 -1.54 -7.68 24.73
C SER A 17 -1.40 -8.02 23.27
N ASN A 18 -2.30 -8.86 22.76
CA ASN A 18 -2.58 -8.80 21.33
C ASN A 18 -3.22 -7.44 21.13
N ASP A 19 -2.41 -6.45 20.75
CA ASP A 19 -2.88 -5.10 20.48
C ASP A 19 -3.75 -5.17 19.22
N PHE A 20 -5.05 -5.19 19.45
CA PHE A 20 -6.03 -5.12 18.38
C PHE A 20 -6.35 -3.66 18.09
N ILE A 21 -6.28 -3.29 16.81
CA ILE A 21 -6.53 -1.94 16.34
C ILE A 21 -7.96 -1.85 15.81
N PRO A 22 -8.78 -0.89 16.30
CA PRO A 22 -10.12 -0.68 15.78
C PRO A 22 -10.07 -0.06 14.38
N VAL A 23 -10.83 -0.66 13.47
CA VAL A 23 -11.03 -0.22 12.10
C VAL A 23 -12.52 -0.04 11.85
N ASN A 24 -12.90 1.18 11.50
CA ASN A 24 -14.28 1.59 11.31
C ASN A 24 -14.46 2.23 9.94
N PHE A 25 -15.14 1.53 9.05
CA PHE A 25 -15.38 1.96 7.69
C PHE A 25 -16.85 2.17 7.41
N GLN A 26 -17.16 3.29 6.74
CA GLN A 26 -18.40 3.49 6.02
C GLN A 26 -18.19 3.05 4.57
N ILE A 27 -18.95 2.05 4.12
CA ILE A 27 -18.72 1.37 2.85
C ILE A 27 -19.99 1.42 2.00
N GLU A 28 -19.87 1.93 0.78
CA GLU A 28 -20.94 1.89 -0.21
C GLU A 28 -20.59 0.92 -1.35
N GLY A 29 -21.58 0.17 -1.84
CA GLY A 29 -21.45 -0.64 -3.06
C GLY A 29 -20.87 -2.04 -2.88
N ALA A 30 -20.56 -2.45 -1.65
CA ALA A 30 -20.07 -3.80 -1.32
C ALA A 30 -20.86 -4.41 -0.16
N LYS A 31 -21.04 -5.74 -0.18
CA LYS A 31 -21.70 -6.47 0.92
C LYS A 31 -20.71 -7.26 1.76
N ASN A 32 -19.55 -7.62 1.20
CA ASN A 32 -18.55 -8.41 1.89
C ASN A 32 -17.15 -7.86 1.63
N ALA A 33 -16.25 -8.07 2.59
CA ALA A 33 -14.83 -7.81 2.46
C ALA A 33 -14.03 -9.03 2.89
N VAL A 34 -13.18 -9.54 2.00
CA VAL A 34 -12.13 -10.48 2.35
C VAL A 34 -10.93 -9.69 2.85
N ILE A 35 -10.46 -10.03 4.04
CA ILE A 35 -9.33 -9.37 4.70
C ILE A 35 -8.13 -10.30 4.61
N VAL A 36 -7.03 -9.75 4.10
CA VAL A 36 -5.79 -10.48 3.89
C VAL A 36 -4.66 -9.73 4.60
N ARG A 37 -3.91 -10.41 5.47
CA ARG A 37 -2.72 -9.84 6.09
C ARG A 37 -1.52 -9.97 5.15
N ILE A 38 -0.68 -8.95 5.09
CA ILE A 38 0.53 -8.91 4.26
C ILE A 38 1.74 -9.14 5.18
N ASP A 39 2.28 -10.36 5.18
CA ASP A 39 3.41 -10.78 6.03
C ASP A 39 4.75 -10.70 5.29
N GLY A 40 4.85 -9.78 4.33
CA GLY A 40 5.99 -9.74 3.42
C GLY A 40 5.85 -10.75 2.28
N GLU A 41 6.45 -11.94 2.38
CA GLU A 41 6.54 -12.90 1.26
C GLU A 41 5.21 -13.61 1.01
N HIS A 42 4.33 -13.60 2.01
CA HIS A 42 3.04 -14.29 1.98
C HIS A 42 1.92 -13.30 2.26
N THR A 43 0.84 -13.47 1.54
CA THR A 43 -0.47 -12.91 1.89
C THR A 43 -1.27 -14.02 2.56
N VAL A 44 -1.72 -13.75 3.78
CA VAL A 44 -2.45 -14.74 4.59
C VAL A 44 -3.90 -14.29 4.68
N PRO A 45 -4.86 -15.04 4.10
CA PRO A 45 -6.27 -14.78 4.34
C PRO A 45 -6.55 -14.81 5.83
N TRP A 46 -7.12 -13.72 6.34
CA TRP A 46 -7.36 -13.55 7.76
C TRP A 46 -8.83 -13.81 8.10
N ASP A 47 -9.77 -13.16 7.39
CA ASP A 47 -11.21 -13.36 7.60
C ASP A 47 -12.04 -12.85 6.41
N THR A 48 -13.33 -13.14 6.41
CA THR A 48 -14.33 -12.53 5.52
C THR A 48 -15.44 -11.92 6.35
N ILE A 49 -15.74 -10.65 6.12
CA ILE A 49 -16.65 -9.86 6.96
C ILE A 49 -17.75 -9.27 6.13
N GLU A 50 -18.96 -9.36 6.67
CA GLU A 50 -20.14 -8.72 6.10
C GLU A 50 -20.17 -7.22 6.42
N VAL A 51 -20.54 -6.43 5.43
CA VAL A 51 -20.81 -5.00 5.55
C VAL A 51 -22.27 -4.82 5.94
N ILE A 52 -22.52 -4.46 7.20
CA ILE A 52 -23.88 -4.35 7.75
C ILE A 52 -24.27 -2.88 7.82
N ASN A 53 -25.40 -2.51 7.22
CA ASN A 53 -25.89 -1.12 7.18
C ASN A 53 -24.83 -0.14 6.66
N ASN A 54 -24.13 -0.51 5.58
CA ASN A 54 -23.02 0.24 4.99
C ASN A 54 -21.86 0.49 5.96
N LYS A 55 -21.70 -0.33 7.01
CA LYS A 55 -20.63 -0.20 7.99
C LYS A 55 -19.88 -1.49 8.14
N LEU A 56 -18.55 -1.39 8.15
CA LEU A 56 -17.65 -2.45 8.54
C LEU A 56 -16.92 -1.99 9.80
N LYS A 57 -17.02 -2.78 10.86
CA LYS A 57 -16.32 -2.55 12.13
C LYS A 57 -15.58 -3.80 12.52
N ILE A 58 -14.30 -3.67 12.76
CA ILE A 58 -13.44 -4.79 13.12
C ILE A 58 -12.29 -4.33 14.02
N ASN A 59 -11.84 -5.24 14.87
CA ASN A 59 -10.57 -5.13 15.58
C ASN A 59 -9.55 -6.06 14.91
N LEU A 60 -8.50 -5.48 14.32
CA LEU A 60 -7.45 -6.24 13.62
C LEU A 60 -6.21 -6.41 14.49
N PRO A 61 -5.62 -7.61 14.59
CA PRO A 61 -4.44 -7.82 15.41
C PRO A 61 -3.19 -7.22 14.76
N LEU A 62 -2.26 -6.74 15.59
CA LEU A 62 -0.89 -6.49 15.15
C LEU A 62 -0.07 -7.80 15.12
N ASP A 63 0.93 -7.83 14.25
CA ASP A 63 1.95 -8.86 14.23
C ASP A 63 3.06 -8.57 15.26
N SER A 64 4.06 -9.45 15.34
CA SER A 64 5.17 -9.31 16.28
C SER A 64 6.06 -8.09 16.03
N THR A 65 5.92 -7.41 14.89
CA THR A 65 6.69 -6.21 14.54
C THR A 65 5.99 -4.92 14.96
N LEU A 66 4.72 -5.03 15.40
CA LEU A 66 3.83 -3.93 15.73
C LEU A 66 3.55 -2.98 14.55
N LYS A 67 3.91 -3.34 13.32
CA LYS A 67 3.51 -2.63 12.11
C LYS A 67 2.90 -3.65 11.17
N THR A 68 1.60 -3.59 10.93
CA THR A 68 0.92 -4.67 10.20
C THR A 68 0.09 -4.13 9.07
N PHE A 69 0.24 -4.73 7.89
CA PHE A 69 -0.45 -4.31 6.69
C PHE A 69 -1.57 -5.28 6.35
N TYR A 70 -2.72 -4.73 6.00
CA TYR A 70 -3.90 -5.47 5.59
C TYR A 70 -4.38 -5.00 4.23
N TYR A 71 -4.92 -5.94 3.47
CA TYR A 71 -5.58 -5.72 2.20
C TYR A 71 -7.04 -6.15 2.33
N PHE A 72 -7.94 -5.23 2.00
CA PHE A 72 -9.37 -5.47 1.96
C PHE A 72 -9.75 -5.63 0.50
N ILE A 73 -10.41 -6.73 0.17
CA ILE A 73 -10.93 -7.03 -1.16
C ILE A 73 -12.44 -7.15 -1.03
N PHE A 74 -13.16 -6.23 -1.66
CA PHE A 74 -14.61 -6.21 -1.65
C PHE A 74 -15.18 -7.11 -2.74
N ASP A 75 -16.41 -7.59 -2.55
CA ASP A 75 -17.12 -8.42 -3.52
C ASP A 75 -17.42 -7.72 -4.86
N SER A 76 -17.36 -6.39 -4.90
CA SER A 76 -17.40 -5.59 -6.14
C SER A 76 -16.09 -5.61 -6.95
N GLY A 77 -15.02 -6.18 -6.40
CA GLY A 77 -13.66 -6.09 -6.96
C GLY A 77 -12.88 -4.85 -6.52
N ALA A 78 -13.52 -3.91 -5.80
CA ALA A 78 -12.83 -2.83 -5.13
C ALA A 78 -11.82 -3.37 -4.10
N SER A 79 -10.75 -2.64 -3.85
CA SER A 79 -9.77 -3.00 -2.83
C SER A 79 -9.04 -1.80 -2.24
N LEU A 80 -8.56 -1.94 -1.01
CA LEU A 80 -7.70 -0.95 -0.36
C LEU A 80 -6.70 -1.62 0.56
N ARG A 81 -5.57 -0.93 0.79
CA ARG A 81 -4.56 -1.33 1.79
C ARG A 81 -4.61 -0.38 2.98
N ILE A 82 -4.44 -0.94 4.17
CA ILE A 82 -4.20 -0.19 5.41
C ILE A 82 -2.94 -0.72 6.09
N GLY A 83 -2.28 0.16 6.84
CA GLY A 83 -1.19 -0.18 7.74
C GLY A 83 -1.60 0.20 9.16
N LEU A 84 -1.28 -0.64 10.13
CA LEU A 84 -1.69 -0.51 11.53
C LEU A 84 -0.46 -0.42 12.42
N GLU A 85 -0.52 0.44 13.44
CA GLU A 85 0.46 0.58 14.51
C GLU A 85 -0.23 0.76 15.88
N PRO A 86 0.48 0.56 17.02
CA PRO A 86 -0.10 0.76 18.35
C PRO A 86 -0.66 2.17 18.53
N GLY A 87 -1.91 2.24 19.01
CA GLY A 87 -2.60 3.50 19.27
C GLY A 87 -3.42 4.05 18.10
N ASP A 88 -3.36 3.40 16.92
CA ASP A 88 -4.18 3.76 15.78
C ASP A 88 -5.69 3.59 16.08
N ASN A 89 -6.49 4.43 15.44
CA ASN A 89 -7.94 4.29 15.41
C ASN A 89 -8.44 4.68 14.01
N ILE A 90 -8.55 3.68 13.15
CA ILE A 90 -8.75 3.94 11.74
C ILE A 90 -10.22 4.19 11.46
N ILE A 91 -10.48 5.31 10.81
CA ILE A 91 -11.81 5.69 10.34
C ILE A 91 -11.72 5.99 8.84
N GLY A 92 -12.67 5.47 8.07
CA GLY A 92 -12.65 5.64 6.63
C GLY A 92 -14.02 5.66 5.96
N SER A 93 -14.06 6.30 4.79
CA SER A 93 -15.20 6.27 3.88
C SER A 93 -14.75 5.68 2.56
N ILE A 94 -15.44 4.63 2.10
CA ILE A 94 -15.06 3.84 0.93
C ILE A 94 -16.24 3.75 -0.02
N ASN A 95 -16.01 4.17 -1.26
CA ASN A 95 -16.88 3.88 -2.38
C ASN A 95 -16.32 2.67 -3.13
N ALA A 96 -16.98 1.53 -2.93
CA ALA A 96 -16.65 0.24 -3.51
C ALA A 96 -17.69 -0.17 -4.57
N LYS A 97 -18.37 0.78 -5.24
CA LYS A 97 -19.32 0.47 -6.33
C LYS A 97 -18.62 -0.02 -7.61
N GLU A 98 -17.37 0.38 -7.81
CA GLU A 98 -16.55 0.06 -8.97
C GLU A 98 -15.24 -0.59 -8.51
N SER A 99 -14.54 -1.28 -9.42
CA SER A 99 -13.24 -1.90 -9.12
C SER A 99 -12.17 -0.88 -8.72
N LEU A 100 -12.20 0.32 -9.31
CA LEU A 100 -11.37 1.44 -8.88
C LEU A 100 -11.94 2.04 -7.60
N THR A 101 -11.26 1.74 -6.50
CA THR A 101 -11.74 2.14 -5.17
C THR A 101 -11.43 3.60 -4.93
N VAL A 102 -12.45 4.36 -4.56
CA VAL A 102 -12.29 5.75 -4.11
C VAL A 102 -12.53 5.78 -2.62
N TYR A 103 -11.56 6.23 -1.85
CA TYR A 103 -11.65 6.19 -0.39
C TYR A 103 -10.93 7.34 0.28
N LYS A 104 -11.23 7.56 1.56
CA LYS A 104 -10.49 8.42 2.47
C LYS A 104 -10.27 7.66 3.78
N LEU A 105 -9.08 7.78 4.35
CA LEU A 105 -8.70 7.18 5.64
C LEU A 105 -8.10 8.24 6.54
N ASN A 106 -8.33 8.12 7.84
CA ASN A 106 -7.65 8.90 8.88
C ASN A 106 -7.36 8.02 10.09
N GLY A 107 -6.46 8.49 10.95
CA GLY A 107 -6.23 7.89 12.27
C GLY A 107 -5.16 6.80 12.28
N SER A 108 -4.34 6.76 11.23
CA SER A 108 -3.12 5.95 11.14
C SER A 108 -2.20 6.54 10.08
N SER A 109 -0.98 6.93 10.49
CA SER A 109 0.00 7.53 9.57
C SER A 109 0.41 6.55 8.46
N LEU A 110 0.57 5.26 8.77
CA LEU A 110 0.85 4.24 7.75
C LEU A 110 -0.27 4.16 6.71
N SER A 111 -1.53 4.14 7.16
CA SER A 111 -2.70 4.06 6.27
C SER A 111 -2.90 5.31 5.43
N GLU A 112 -2.70 6.49 6.01
CA GLU A 112 -2.76 7.76 5.30
C GLU A 112 -1.68 7.85 4.20
N GLN A 113 -0.47 7.35 4.47
CA GLN A 113 0.58 7.29 3.47
C GLN A 113 0.31 6.26 2.37
N LEU A 114 -0.26 5.09 2.71
CA LEU A 114 -0.71 4.12 1.69
C LEU A 114 -1.80 4.69 0.79
N HIS A 115 -2.72 5.45 1.37
CA HIS A 115 -3.73 6.18 0.62
C HIS A 115 -3.11 7.19 -0.33
N ALA A 116 -2.18 8.02 0.16
CA ALA A 116 -1.46 8.99 -0.66
C ALA A 116 -0.71 8.30 -1.82
N LEU A 117 -0.04 7.17 -1.56
CA LEU A 117 0.63 6.37 -2.59
C LEU A 117 -0.35 5.77 -3.61
N TYR A 118 -1.60 5.52 -3.24
CA TYR A 118 -2.62 4.97 -4.12
C TYR A 118 -3.30 6.02 -5.01
N GLU A 119 -3.43 7.28 -4.57
CA GLU A 119 -4.08 8.31 -5.38
C GLU A 119 -3.49 8.47 -6.80
N PRO A 120 -2.15 8.50 -6.99
CA PRO A 120 -1.54 8.51 -8.33
C PRO A 120 -1.92 7.31 -9.19
N VAL A 121 -2.12 6.13 -8.59
CA VAL A 121 -2.56 4.91 -9.29
C VAL A 121 -3.98 5.10 -9.81
N LEU A 122 -4.88 5.60 -8.97
CA LEU A 122 -6.27 5.89 -9.37
C LEU A 122 -6.33 6.85 -10.56
N LYS A 123 -5.55 7.95 -10.51
CA LYS A 123 -5.44 8.91 -11.61
C LYS A 123 -4.93 8.25 -12.90
N SER A 124 -3.88 7.44 -12.79
CA SER A 124 -3.32 6.71 -13.94
C SER A 124 -4.34 5.78 -14.58
N SER A 125 -5.07 4.98 -13.78
CA SER A 125 -6.10 4.08 -14.28
C SER A 125 -7.22 4.82 -15.00
N GLN A 126 -7.72 5.93 -14.44
CA GLN A 126 -8.76 6.75 -15.07
C GLN A 126 -8.33 7.33 -16.42
N ILE A 127 -7.06 7.74 -16.54
CA ILE A 127 -6.50 8.24 -17.80
C ILE A 127 -6.40 7.12 -18.83
N ILE A 128 -5.90 5.94 -18.43
CA ILE A 128 -5.81 4.77 -19.33
C ILE A 128 -7.20 4.38 -19.82
N ASP A 129 -8.18 4.26 -18.92
CA ASP A 129 -9.57 3.94 -19.29
C ASP A 129 -10.17 4.96 -20.26
N SER A 130 -9.86 6.25 -20.07
CA SER A 130 -10.32 7.34 -20.95
C SER A 130 -9.71 7.22 -22.35
N LEU A 131 -8.41 6.94 -22.43
CA LEU A 131 -7.68 6.74 -23.68
C LEU A 131 -8.22 5.51 -24.42
N ASP A 132 -8.43 4.40 -23.72
CA ASP A 132 -8.97 3.17 -24.32
C ASP A 132 -10.40 3.38 -24.86
N LYS A 133 -11.26 4.09 -24.12
CA LYS A 133 -12.60 4.47 -24.59
C LYS A 133 -12.53 5.32 -25.86
N TYR A 134 -11.67 6.34 -25.86
CA TYR A 134 -11.50 7.20 -27.03
C TYR A 134 -11.02 6.40 -28.25
N ARG A 135 -10.03 5.52 -28.07
CA ARG A 135 -9.54 4.61 -29.12
C ARG A 135 -10.65 3.73 -29.69
N LEU A 136 -11.51 3.16 -28.84
CA LEU A 136 -12.62 2.30 -29.26
C LEU A 136 -13.66 3.05 -30.09
N ILE A 137 -14.01 4.27 -29.69
CA ILE A 137 -14.96 5.12 -30.42
C ILE A 137 -14.37 5.51 -31.78
N SER A 138 -13.09 5.93 -31.79
CA SER A 138 -12.39 6.40 -32.98
C SER A 138 -12.17 5.33 -34.05
N LYS A 139 -12.08 4.04 -33.71
CA LYS A 139 -11.91 2.95 -34.69
C LYS A 139 -13.04 2.84 -35.71
N ASN A 140 -14.23 3.36 -35.39
CA ASN A 140 -15.39 3.32 -36.27
C ASN A 140 -15.56 4.60 -37.10
N ASP A 141 -14.67 5.59 -36.95
CA ASP A 141 -14.70 6.85 -37.68
C ASP A 141 -13.83 6.77 -38.94
N THR A 142 -14.47 6.81 -40.12
CA THR A 142 -13.79 6.75 -41.42
C THR A 142 -12.94 7.98 -41.75
N GLY A 143 -13.10 9.08 -41.01
CA GLY A 143 -12.38 10.34 -41.23
C GLY A 143 -11.15 10.53 -40.33
N ILE A 144 -10.85 9.60 -39.42
CA ILE A 144 -9.83 9.83 -38.41
C ILE A 144 -8.40 9.50 -38.92
N ASP A 145 -7.46 10.40 -38.61
CA ASP A 145 -6.04 10.11 -38.76
C ASP A 145 -5.55 9.25 -37.59
N LEU A 146 -5.47 7.94 -37.83
CA LEU A 146 -5.04 6.94 -36.87
C LEU A 146 -3.61 7.19 -36.36
N LEU A 147 -2.70 7.71 -37.19
CA LEU A 147 -1.32 7.95 -36.77
C LEU A 147 -1.24 9.11 -35.78
N SER A 148 -1.94 10.21 -36.08
CA SER A 148 -2.05 11.34 -35.15
C SER A 148 -2.74 10.94 -33.85
N MET A 149 -3.75 10.08 -33.90
CA MET A 149 -4.43 9.55 -32.72
C MET A 149 -3.49 8.73 -31.83
N GLU A 150 -2.76 7.76 -32.39
CA GLU A 150 -1.82 6.92 -31.64
C GLU A 150 -0.67 7.76 -31.04
N LYS A 151 -0.18 8.77 -31.77
CA LYS A 151 0.82 9.71 -31.24
C LYS A 151 0.32 10.45 -30.00
N ARG A 152 -0.94 10.92 -30.00
CA ARG A 152 -1.55 11.57 -28.83
C ARG A 152 -1.67 10.62 -27.64
N HIS A 153 -2.08 9.37 -27.88
CA HIS A 153 -2.17 8.36 -26.82
C HIS A 153 -0.80 8.10 -26.19
N TYR A 154 0.22 7.89 -27.02
CA TYR A 154 1.57 7.67 -26.54
C TYR A 154 2.07 8.85 -25.69
N THR A 155 1.92 10.09 -26.19
CA THR A 155 2.32 11.29 -25.43
C THR A 155 1.56 11.42 -24.10
N ALA A 156 0.26 11.11 -24.07
CA ALA A 156 -0.52 11.16 -22.83
C ALA A 156 -0.05 10.11 -21.81
N LEU A 157 0.22 8.88 -22.24
CA LEU A 157 0.74 7.81 -21.38
C LEU A 157 2.16 8.12 -20.88
N GLU A 158 3.02 8.66 -21.74
CA GLU A 158 4.38 9.08 -21.37
C GLU A 158 4.36 10.21 -20.34
N SER A 159 3.54 11.25 -20.55
CA SER A 159 3.37 12.34 -19.56
C SER A 159 2.89 11.77 -18.23
N ARG A 160 1.86 10.91 -18.26
CA ARG A 160 1.29 10.33 -17.06
C ARG A 160 2.30 9.46 -16.30
N TYR A 161 3.14 8.70 -17.01
CA TYR A 161 4.21 7.91 -16.41
C TYR A 161 5.15 8.77 -15.57
N PHE A 162 5.64 9.88 -16.13
CA PHE A 162 6.57 10.77 -15.42
C PHE A 162 5.90 11.52 -14.28
N GLU A 163 4.67 11.99 -14.46
CA GLU A 163 3.88 12.63 -13.41
C GLU A 163 3.64 11.67 -12.24
N HIS A 164 3.21 10.43 -12.50
CA HIS A 164 2.97 9.41 -11.47
C HIS A 164 4.26 9.17 -10.68
N LYS A 165 5.37 8.97 -11.37
CA LYS A 165 6.67 8.77 -10.72
C LYS A 165 7.04 9.93 -9.79
N ASN A 166 6.87 11.17 -10.25
CA ASN A 166 7.19 12.35 -9.45
C ASN A 166 6.27 12.47 -8.23
N GLU A 167 4.96 12.24 -8.39
CA GLU A 167 4.02 12.22 -7.27
C GLU A 167 4.44 11.19 -6.21
N ILE A 168 4.88 10.00 -6.62
CA ILE A 168 5.35 8.97 -5.68
C ILE A 168 6.62 9.38 -4.96
N ILE A 169 7.59 9.98 -5.66
CA ILE A 169 8.82 10.51 -5.03
C ILE A 169 8.48 11.60 -4.01
N GLU A 170 7.56 12.52 -4.35
CA GLU A 170 7.11 13.57 -3.44
C GLU A 170 6.43 13.01 -2.18
N ILE A 171 5.59 11.98 -2.34
CA ILE A 171 4.93 11.31 -1.22
C ILE A 171 5.98 10.61 -0.33
N MET A 172 6.92 9.87 -0.92
CA MET A 172 8.01 9.21 -0.19
C MET A 172 8.90 10.20 0.54
N ALA A 173 9.10 11.41 0.00
CA ALA A 173 9.93 12.43 0.61
C ALA A 173 9.32 13.04 1.89
N LYS A 174 7.99 13.00 2.06
CA LYS A 174 7.31 13.53 3.27
C LYS A 174 7.68 12.75 4.53
N ASP A 175 7.79 11.44 4.42
CA ASP A 175 8.43 10.57 5.41
C ASP A 175 9.17 9.46 4.69
N SER A 176 10.48 9.67 4.52
CA SER A 176 11.38 8.75 3.81
C SER A 176 11.55 7.42 4.53
N SER A 177 11.31 7.39 5.84
CA SER A 177 11.52 6.23 6.69
C SER A 177 10.28 5.34 6.81
N SER A 178 9.13 5.81 6.34
CA SER A 178 7.88 5.07 6.42
C SER A 178 7.96 3.74 5.68
N LEU A 179 7.51 2.70 6.36
CA LEU A 179 7.49 1.36 5.79
C LEU A 179 6.50 1.24 4.62
N SER A 180 5.48 2.09 4.58
CA SER A 180 4.51 2.17 3.47
C SER A 180 5.19 2.51 2.13
N ASN A 181 6.37 3.15 2.14
CA ASN A 181 7.10 3.49 0.92
C ASN A 181 7.51 2.25 0.12
N VAL A 182 7.62 1.07 0.73
CA VAL A 182 7.88 -0.19 0.00
C VAL A 182 6.86 -0.40 -1.13
N PHE A 183 5.59 -0.08 -0.90
CA PHE A 183 4.54 -0.25 -1.90
C PHE A 183 4.67 0.70 -3.09
N GLY A 184 5.24 1.89 -2.89
CA GLY A 184 5.46 2.85 -3.97
C GLY A 184 6.51 2.40 -4.98
N PHE A 185 7.56 1.69 -4.53
CA PHE A 185 8.62 1.18 -5.41
C PHE A 185 8.13 0.14 -6.43
N PHE A 186 7.05 -0.58 -6.11
CA PHE A 186 6.51 -1.65 -6.95
C PHE A 186 5.34 -1.21 -7.84
N GLN A 187 5.03 0.09 -7.86
CA GLN A 187 3.98 0.60 -8.71
C GLN A 187 4.40 0.65 -10.19
N LYS A 188 3.39 0.62 -11.04
CA LYS A 188 3.52 0.60 -12.50
C LYS A 188 2.46 1.50 -13.12
N VAL A 189 2.74 2.00 -14.32
CA VAL A 189 1.73 2.57 -15.21
C VAL A 189 1.59 1.64 -16.40
N ALA A 190 0.38 1.11 -16.61
CA ALA A 190 0.16 -0.08 -17.42
C ALA A 190 1.14 -1.20 -16.98
N ASP A 191 1.97 -1.70 -17.89
CA ASP A 191 2.95 -2.76 -17.59
C ASP A 191 4.35 -2.24 -17.27
N VAL A 192 4.56 -0.91 -17.26
CA VAL A 192 5.89 -0.30 -17.09
C VAL A 192 6.13 0.08 -15.63
N PRO A 193 7.18 -0.47 -14.97
CA PRO A 193 7.50 -0.10 -13.60
C PRO A 193 8.01 1.34 -13.49
N LEU A 194 7.59 2.05 -12.45
CA LEU A 194 8.00 3.43 -12.21
C LEU A 194 9.49 3.55 -11.83
N PHE A 195 10.00 2.53 -11.13
CA PHE A 195 11.39 2.46 -10.67
C PHE A 195 12.08 1.23 -11.27
N SER A 196 13.30 1.44 -11.73
CA SER A 196 14.10 0.47 -12.47
C SER A 196 15.58 0.53 -12.05
N ASN A 197 16.48 -0.06 -12.84
CA ASN A 197 17.91 -0.02 -12.58
C ASN A 197 18.63 1.20 -13.19
N LYS A 198 17.89 2.13 -13.81
CA LYS A 198 18.43 3.38 -14.36
C LYS A 198 18.99 4.27 -13.26
N GLU A 199 20.06 5.02 -13.54
CA GLU A 199 20.79 5.81 -12.52
C GLU A 199 19.89 6.68 -11.64
N ASP A 200 18.95 7.44 -12.23
CA ASP A 200 18.01 8.28 -11.47
C ASP A 200 17.15 7.48 -10.48
N ASP A 201 16.81 6.24 -10.81
CA ASP A 201 16.05 5.34 -9.92
C ASP A 201 16.94 4.77 -8.82
N ARG A 202 18.21 4.49 -9.12
CA ARG A 202 19.18 4.01 -8.12
C ARG A 202 19.34 5.04 -7.00
N VAL A 203 19.31 6.34 -7.32
CA VAL A 203 19.31 7.42 -6.32
C VAL A 203 18.11 7.30 -5.40
N ASN A 204 16.90 7.10 -5.94
CA ASN A 204 15.68 6.94 -5.14
C ASN A 204 15.71 5.66 -4.27
N PHE A 205 16.19 4.54 -4.83
CA PHE A 205 16.38 3.30 -4.07
C PHE A 205 17.36 3.46 -2.91
N ASN A 206 18.41 4.26 -3.08
CA ASN A 206 19.35 4.52 -2.00
C ASN A 206 18.75 5.51 -0.98
N LEU A 207 18.18 6.63 -1.43
CA LEU A 207 17.64 7.67 -0.56
C LEU A 207 16.51 7.15 0.34
N PHE A 208 15.43 6.63 -0.26
CA PHE A 208 14.28 6.15 0.51
C PHE A 208 14.48 4.71 0.97
N GLY A 209 15.03 3.87 0.10
CA GLY A 209 15.20 2.46 0.45
C GLY A 209 16.16 2.25 1.62
N ASP A 210 17.29 2.95 1.69
CA ASP A 210 18.20 2.81 2.84
C ASP A 210 17.59 3.39 4.13
N ALA A 211 16.74 4.42 4.02
CA ALA A 211 16.01 4.97 5.16
C ALA A 211 15.01 3.95 5.74
N ILE A 212 14.22 3.28 4.89
CA ILE A 212 13.29 2.22 5.30
C ILE A 212 14.05 1.08 5.99
N ILE A 213 15.16 0.62 5.38
CA ILE A 213 15.97 -0.49 5.90
C ILE A 213 16.55 -0.14 7.26
N LYS A 214 17.03 1.09 7.43
CA LYS A 214 17.60 1.57 8.69
C LYS A 214 16.54 1.68 9.79
N SER A 215 15.33 2.13 9.47
CA SER A 215 14.26 2.32 10.46
C SER A 215 13.51 1.04 10.82
N HIS A 216 13.45 0.06 9.92
CA HIS A 216 12.72 -1.20 10.12
C HIS A 216 13.58 -2.45 9.80
N PRO A 217 14.78 -2.59 10.38
CA PRO A 217 15.77 -3.59 9.95
C PRO A 217 15.32 -5.05 10.10
N TYR A 218 14.39 -5.30 11.01
CA TYR A 218 13.88 -6.64 11.31
C TYR A 218 12.47 -6.89 10.76
N HIS A 219 11.83 -5.90 10.16
CA HIS A 219 10.47 -6.07 9.63
C HIS A 219 10.51 -6.96 8.37
N PRO A 220 9.67 -8.01 8.26
CA PRO A 220 9.66 -8.93 7.12
C PRO A 220 9.55 -8.22 5.76
N LEU A 221 8.60 -7.27 5.64
CA LEU A 221 8.45 -6.45 4.44
C LEU A 221 9.72 -5.68 4.05
N ALA A 222 10.43 -5.08 5.01
CA ALA A 222 11.68 -4.37 4.74
C ALA A 222 12.79 -5.34 4.29
N ARG A 223 12.87 -6.54 4.89
CA ARG A 223 13.86 -7.56 4.48
C ARG A 223 13.66 -8.03 3.04
N ILE A 224 12.42 -8.24 2.63
CA ILE A 224 12.11 -8.63 1.24
C ILE A 224 12.39 -7.49 0.29
N PHE A 225 12.04 -6.27 0.70
CA PHE A 225 12.38 -5.09 -0.07
C PHE A 225 13.90 -4.96 -0.30
N ILE A 226 14.76 -5.31 0.67
CA ILE A 226 16.22 -5.37 0.47
C ILE A 226 16.60 -6.36 -0.64
N LEU A 227 16.05 -7.58 -0.59
CA LEU A 227 16.33 -8.61 -1.59
C LEU A 227 15.94 -8.13 -3.00
N GLU A 228 14.77 -7.52 -3.10
CA GLU A 228 14.22 -7.07 -4.36
C GLU A 228 14.93 -5.80 -4.88
N LYS A 229 15.29 -4.86 -3.99
CA LYS A 229 16.17 -3.74 -4.30
C LYS A 229 17.49 -4.25 -4.86
N ASN A 230 18.14 -5.23 -4.22
CA ASN A 230 19.40 -5.78 -4.70
C ASN A 230 19.24 -6.46 -6.07
N ARG A 231 18.15 -7.21 -6.27
CA ARG A 231 17.82 -7.83 -7.57
C ARG A 231 17.65 -6.78 -8.66
N ILE A 232 16.85 -5.74 -8.44
CA ILE A 232 16.60 -4.66 -9.40
C ILE A 232 17.91 -3.93 -9.72
N LEU A 233 18.71 -3.59 -8.70
CA LEU A 233 19.97 -2.87 -8.87
C LEU A 233 21.13 -3.70 -9.43
N GLY A 234 20.89 -4.97 -9.77
CA GLY A 234 21.91 -5.88 -10.29
C GLY A 234 23.00 -6.24 -9.28
N LYS A 235 22.76 -6.02 -7.99
CA LYS A 235 23.62 -6.47 -6.90
C LYS A 235 23.29 -7.93 -6.64
N ASN A 236 23.89 -8.85 -7.38
CA ASN A 236 23.78 -10.27 -7.09
C ASN A 236 24.24 -10.51 -5.65
N ASN A 237 23.34 -11.00 -4.80
CA ASN A 237 23.69 -11.48 -3.47
C ASN A 237 24.58 -12.72 -3.64
N LEU A 238 25.90 -12.51 -3.70
CA LEU A 238 26.87 -13.53 -3.31
C LEU A 238 26.73 -13.69 -1.79
N VAL A 239 25.70 -14.41 -1.35
CA VAL A 239 25.74 -15.07 -0.06
C VAL A 239 26.71 -16.24 -0.22
N LYS A 240 27.94 -16.06 0.23
CA LYS A 240 28.76 -17.17 0.73
C LYS A 240 28.44 -17.37 2.20
#